data_AF-A0A954SY46-F1
#
_entry.id   AF-A0A954SY46-F1
#
_cell.length_a   1.000
_cell.length_b   1.000
_cell.length_c   1.000
_cell.angle_alpha   90.00
_cell.angle_beta   90.00
_cell.angle_gamma   90.00
#
_symmetry.space_group_name_H-M   'P 1'
#
loop_
_entity.id
_entity.type
_entity.pdbx_description
1 polymer ?
#
loop_
_entity_poly.entity_id
_entity_poly.type
_entity_poly.pdbx_seq_one_letter_code
_entity_poly.pdbx_strand_id
1 'polypeptide(L)' 'EGTEGVEGLPKDKILYLHCRSGRRVLTAAPVLQALGYDVRPLPWGYDALVDEGFESDPGNPK' A
#
# COMPACT_ATOMS: atom_id res chain seq x y z
N GLU A 1 -3.49 8.12 -20.78
CA GLU A 1 -2.40 8.18 -19.80
C GLU A 1 -2.98 7.76 -18.46
N GLY A 2 -2.46 6.70 -17.81
CA GLY A 2 -3.15 5.95 -16.76
C GLY A 2 -2.58 6.13 -15.36
N THR A 3 -2.48 7.37 -14.88
CA THR A 3 -1.91 7.70 -13.55
C THR A 3 -2.96 8.12 -12.51
N GLU A 4 -4.24 8.00 -12.83
CA GLU A 4 -5.34 8.33 -11.92
C GLU A 4 -5.23 7.49 -10.63
N GLY A 5 -5.13 8.16 -9.48
CA GLY A 5 -5.04 7.52 -8.17
C GLY A 5 -3.65 7.46 -7.52
N VAL A 6 -2.61 7.97 -8.18
CA VAL A 6 -1.28 8.21 -7.55
C VAL A 6 -0.96 9.71 -7.40
N GLU A 7 -1.92 10.56 -7.73
CA GLU A 7 -1.80 12.01 -7.66
C GLU A 7 -1.64 12.43 -6.19
N GLY A 8 -0.47 12.99 -5.87
CA GLY A 8 -0.14 13.42 -4.50
C GLY A 8 0.64 12.42 -3.67
N LEU A 9 1.00 11.24 -4.20
CA LEU A 9 1.89 10.33 -3.49
C LEU A 9 3.33 10.87 -3.46
N PRO A 10 4.00 10.82 -2.29
CA PRO A 10 5.39 11.25 -2.17
C PRO A 10 6.31 10.30 -2.93
N LYS A 11 7.14 10.86 -3.82
CA LYS A 11 8.16 10.11 -4.58
C LYS A 11 9.50 9.98 -3.86
N ASP A 12 9.72 10.82 -2.85
CA ASP A 12 10.91 10.88 -2.01
C ASP A 12 10.87 9.88 -0.83
N LYS A 13 9.75 9.17 -0.65
CA LYS A 13 9.53 8.25 0.46
C LYS A 13 9.30 6.83 -0.03
N ILE A 14 9.63 5.89 0.85
CA ILE A 14 9.28 4.47 0.67
C ILE A 14 7.78 4.30 0.91
N LEU A 15 7.09 3.76 -0.08
CA LEU A 15 5.68 3.40 0.00
C LEU A 15 5.54 1.95 0.44
N TYR A 16 5.06 1.74 1.66
CA TYR A 16 4.63 0.42 2.13
C TYR A 16 3.19 0.19 1.71
N LEU A 17 2.98 -0.70 0.73
CA LEU A 17 1.63 -1.01 0.29
C LEU A 17 1.09 -2.26 0.98
N HIS A 18 -0.19 -2.21 1.36
CA HIS A 18 -0.93 -3.33 1.90
C HIS A 18 -2.32 -3.40 1.25
N CYS A 19 -3.00 -4.51 1.46
CA CYS A 19 -4.43 -4.61 1.19
C CYS A 19 -5.08 -5.49 2.25
N ARG A 20 -6.35 -5.89 2.06
CA ARG A 20 -7.02 -6.80 3.01
C ARG A 20 -6.22 -8.09 3.27
N SER A 21 -5.60 -8.68 2.24
CA SER A 21 -4.99 -10.02 2.31
C SER A 21 -3.59 -10.12 1.68
N GLY A 22 -2.92 -9.00 1.39
CA GLY A 22 -1.59 -8.98 0.74
C GLY A 22 -1.56 -9.28 -0.78
N ARG A 23 -2.62 -9.85 -1.38
CA ARG A 23 -2.54 -10.31 -2.78
C ARG A 23 -2.63 -9.22 -3.86
N ARG A 24 -3.47 -8.19 -3.68
CA ARG A 24 -3.61 -7.09 -4.66
C ARG A 24 -2.34 -6.27 -4.82
N VAL A 25 -1.55 -6.25 -3.76
CA VAL A 25 -0.29 -5.50 -3.69
C VAL A 25 0.74 -6.03 -4.68
N LEU A 26 0.71 -7.33 -4.97
CA LEU A 26 1.59 -7.97 -5.95
C LEU A 26 1.36 -7.47 -7.38
N THR A 27 0.13 -7.06 -7.70
CA THR A 27 -0.21 -6.48 -9.00
C THR A 27 0.06 -4.97 -9.04
N ALA A 28 -0.20 -4.27 -7.94
CA ALA A 28 -0.02 -2.81 -7.87
C ALA A 28 1.46 -2.40 -7.78
N ALA A 29 2.29 -3.16 -7.06
CA ALA A 29 3.71 -2.85 -6.84
C ALA A 29 4.51 -2.66 -8.14
N PRO A 30 4.47 -3.56 -9.14
CA PRO A 30 5.22 -3.37 -10.38
C PRO A 30 4.76 -2.14 -11.18
N VAL A 31 3.46 -1.80 -11.13
CA VAL A 31 2.93 -0.60 -11.80
C VAL A 31 3.51 0.66 -11.15
N LEU A 32 3.51 0.74 -9.83
CA LEU A 32 4.06 1.89 -9.10
C LEU A 32 5.58 1.99 -9.23
N GLN A 33 6.28 0.86 -9.22
CA GLN A 33 7.73 0.82 -9.48
C GLN A 33 8.06 1.33 -10.89
N ALA A 34 7.28 0.95 -11.90
CA ALA A 34 7.44 1.46 -13.27
C ALA A 34 7.18 2.98 -13.37
N LEU A 35 6.38 3.55 -12.47
CA LEU A 35 6.14 5.00 -12.36
C LEU A 35 7.22 5.74 -11.54
N GLY A 36 8.24 5.02 -11.04
CA GLY A 36 9.39 5.57 -10.34
C GLY A 36 9.23 5.72 -8.82
N TYR A 37 8.24 5.06 -8.21
CA TYR A 37 8.08 5.04 -6.75
C TYR A 37 8.91 3.91 -6.10
N ASP A 38 9.54 4.17 -4.95
CA ASP A 38 10.12 3.11 -4.11
C ASP A 38 8.99 2.43 -3.32
N VAL A 39 8.68 1.20 -3.71
CA VAL A 39 7.53 0.45 -3.20
C VAL A 39 7.97 -0.84 -2.53
N ARG A 40 7.47 -1.07 -1.32
CA ARG A 40 7.64 -2.31 -0.54
C ARG A 40 6.27 -2.95 -0.30
N PRO A 41 5.90 -3.98 -1.08
CA PRO A 41 4.65 -4.68 -0.85
C PRO A 41 4.74 -5.50 0.43
N LEU A 42 3.75 -5.34 1.31
CA LEU A 42 3.62 -6.14 2.53
C LEU A 42 2.83 -7.43 2.21
N PRO A 43 3.35 -8.62 2.56
CA PRO A 43 2.64 -9.88 2.37
C PRO A 43 1.48 -10.04 3.35
N TRP A 44 1.52 -9.33 4.49
CA TRP A 44 0.50 -9.37 5.52
C TRP A 44 -0.77 -8.62 5.11
N GLY A 45 -1.91 -9.20 5.46
CA GLY A 45 -3.22 -8.57 5.32
C GLY A 45 -3.45 -7.48 6.36
N TYR A 46 -4.56 -6.76 6.23
CA TYR A 46 -4.93 -5.70 7.16
C TYR A 46 -5.07 -6.22 8.60
N ASP A 47 -5.83 -7.31 8.79
CA ASP A 47 -6.09 -7.88 10.12
C ASP A 47 -4.77 -8.30 10.80
N ALA A 48 -3.85 -8.90 10.05
CA ALA A 48 -2.53 -9.28 10.55
C ALA A 48 -1.67 -8.07 10.96
N LEU A 49 -1.80 -6.93 10.28
CA LEU A 49 -1.12 -5.70 10.69
C LEU A 49 -1.72 -5.15 11.99
N VAL A 50 -3.05 -5.14 12.11
CA VAL A 50 -3.71 -4.69 13.34
C VAL A 50 -3.37 -5.59 14.53
N ASP A 51 -3.37 -6.92 14.33
CA ASP A 51 -2.99 -7.90 15.35
C ASP A 51 -1.54 -7.73 15.83
N GLU A 52 -0.63 -7.32 14.94
CA GLU A 52 0.77 -6.99 15.26
C GLU A 52 0.91 -5.63 15.97
N GLY A 53 -0.20 -4.93 16.21
CA GLY A 53 -0.24 -3.68 16.97
C GLY A 53 -0.12 -2.41 16.12
N PHE A 54 -0.29 -2.49 14.80
CA PHE A 54 -0.39 -1.29 13.96
C PHE A 54 -1.71 -0.57 14.22
N GLU A 55 -1.64 0.75 14.39
CA GLU A 55 -2.82 1.58 14.64
C GLU A 55 -3.75 1.59 13.42
N SER A 56 -5.00 1.22 13.64
CA SER A 56 -6.07 1.38 12.66
C SER A 56 -6.69 2.78 12.78
N ASP A 57 -7.04 3.40 11.66
CA ASP A 57 -7.81 4.65 11.68
C ASP A 57 -9.18 4.44 12.37
N PRO A 58 -9.45 5.11 13.50
CA PRO A 58 -10.71 4.95 14.24
C PRO A 58 -11.94 5.50 13.49
N GLY A 59 -11.75 6.36 12.48
CA GLY A 59 -12.82 6.95 11.69
C GLY A 59 -13.38 6.05 10.57
N ASN A 60 -12.68 4.95 10.26
CA ASN A 60 -13.09 4.02 9.21
C ASN A 60 -12.67 2.58 9.57
N PRO A 61 -13.30 1.99 10.60
CA PRO A 61 -13.05 0.59 10.94
C PRO A 61 -13.43 -0.29 9.75
N LYS A 62 -12.48 -1.15 9.36
CA LYS A 62 -12.58 -2.09 8.24
C LYS A 62 -13.66 -3.16 8.42
#